data_AF-A0A183F654-F1
#
_entry.id   AF-A0A183F654-F1
#
_cell.length_a   1.000
_cell.length_b   1.000
_cell.length_c   1.000
_cell.angle_alpha   90.00
_cell.angle_beta   90.00
_cell.angle_gamma   90.00
#
_symmetry.space_group_name_H-M   'P 1'
#
loop_
_entity.id
_entity.type
_entity.pdbx_description
1 polymer ?
#
loop_
_entity_poly.entity_id
_entity_poly.type
_entity_poly.pdbx_seq_one_letter_code
_entity_poly.pdbx_strand_id
1 'polypeptide(L)'
;MPPVLQRKVPGVPGYLPKEFTNTDKEKRDKLLMKKTDISIASSLLSCADSALELDVFDDGSYLSRLQAFALSQMETLFAQLQLRVQDTSFLPRPPVYCAQNTRAEQSLELRIFAKLHLYLQLLLISLQKTNRISIEINRVHSALSEDANTKQSHSVLTQVLVLVLRTIYRDQFSLAVAENRSDVPTVAAKYNALIRDDIDDAKQLQPWMELASENDREHINRFLVFITERFPERVSTLISISKHVILRGIPVFNRVCCRNDA
;
A
#
# COMPACT_ATOMS: atom_id res chain seq x y z
N MET A 1 -28.90 7.34 -78.22
CA MET A 1 -27.55 7.50 -77.65
C MET A 1 -27.23 6.26 -76.82
N PRO A 2 -26.12 5.54 -77.09
CA PRO A 2 -25.78 4.28 -76.43
C PRO A 2 -25.01 4.52 -75.10
N PRO A 3 -24.89 3.48 -74.23
CA PRO A 3 -24.23 3.60 -72.94
C PRO A 3 -22.70 3.50 -73.06
N VAL A 4 -21.98 4.32 -72.29
CA VAL A 4 -20.50 4.30 -72.20
C VAL A 4 -20.07 3.44 -71.02
N LEU A 5 -19.31 2.39 -71.33
CA LEU A 5 -18.66 1.46 -70.39
C LEU A 5 -17.61 2.19 -69.53
N GLN A 6 -17.70 2.05 -68.21
CA GLN A 6 -16.64 2.49 -67.28
C GLN A 6 -15.43 1.56 -67.37
N ARG A 7 -14.28 2.11 -67.77
CA ARG A 7 -12.97 1.45 -67.67
C ARG A 7 -12.48 1.47 -66.22
N LYS A 8 -12.14 0.29 -65.71
CA LYS A 8 -11.40 0.06 -64.46
C LYS A 8 -9.92 0.44 -64.70
N VAL A 9 -9.38 1.40 -63.96
CA VAL A 9 -7.94 1.67 -63.89
C VAL A 9 -7.41 1.06 -62.59
N PRO A 10 -6.40 0.17 -62.63
CA PRO A 10 -5.79 -0.38 -61.43
C PRO A 10 -4.59 0.46 -60.98
N GLY A 11 -4.47 0.67 -59.67
CA GLY A 11 -3.18 0.90 -59.01
C GLY A 11 -2.89 2.32 -58.54
N VAL A 12 -3.31 2.63 -57.30
CA VAL A 12 -2.47 3.36 -56.33
C VAL A 12 -2.76 2.74 -54.96
N PRO A 13 -1.78 2.10 -54.28
CA PRO A 13 -1.96 1.69 -52.90
C PRO A 13 -1.95 2.97 -52.05
N GLY A 14 -3.14 3.40 -51.63
CA GLY A 14 -3.28 4.44 -50.63
C GLY A 14 -2.61 3.98 -49.34
N TYR A 15 -1.63 4.75 -48.87
CA TYR A 15 -1.19 4.70 -47.49
C TYR A 15 -2.38 5.11 -46.62
N LEU A 16 -3.12 4.13 -46.11
CA LEU A 16 -3.99 4.33 -44.97
C LEU A 16 -3.11 4.62 -43.76
N PRO A 17 -3.36 5.71 -43.00
CA PRO A 17 -2.77 5.87 -41.69
C PRO A 17 -3.16 4.63 -40.87
N LYS A 18 -2.19 3.89 -40.35
CA LYS A 18 -2.48 2.84 -39.37
C LYS A 18 -3.16 3.52 -38.19
N GLU A 19 -4.46 3.35 -38.07
CA GLU A 19 -5.19 3.65 -36.85
C GLU A 19 -4.53 2.85 -35.73
N PHE A 20 -3.78 3.53 -34.88
CA PHE A 20 -3.32 2.97 -33.62
C PHE A 20 -4.56 2.72 -32.78
N THR A 21 -5.01 1.47 -32.79
CA THR A 21 -6.12 1.03 -31.96
C THR A 21 -5.77 1.26 -30.49
N ASN A 22 -6.78 1.65 -29.71
CA ASN A 22 -6.66 2.00 -28.29
C ASN A 22 -5.96 0.88 -27.46
N THR A 23 -6.05 -0.36 -27.94
CA THR A 23 -5.44 -1.57 -27.38
C THR A 23 -3.92 -1.64 -27.52
N ASP A 24 -3.31 -1.05 -28.56
CA ASP A 24 -1.85 -1.00 -28.72
C ASP A 24 -1.19 0.04 -27.80
N LYS A 25 -1.92 1.13 -27.53
CA LYS A 25 -1.53 2.13 -26.54
C LYS A 25 -1.61 1.55 -25.12
N GLU A 26 -2.68 0.84 -24.81
CA GLU A 26 -2.87 0.18 -23.51
C GLU A 26 -1.81 -0.91 -23.24
N LYS A 27 -1.44 -1.71 -24.25
CA LYS A 27 -0.36 -2.71 -24.12
C LYS A 27 1.01 -2.08 -23.92
N ARG A 28 1.33 -0.98 -24.62
CA ARG A 28 2.57 -0.24 -24.40
C ARG A 28 2.61 0.40 -23.02
N ASP A 29 1.52 1.03 -22.61
CA ASP A 29 1.42 1.67 -21.29
C ASP A 29 1.59 0.62 -20.18
N LYS A 30 0.96 -0.57 -20.29
CA LYS A 30 1.16 -1.70 -19.36
C LYS A 30 2.61 -2.20 -19.34
N LEU A 31 3.27 -2.32 -20.49
CA LEU A 31 4.66 -2.76 -20.59
C LEU A 31 5.63 -1.72 -20.01
N LEU A 32 5.36 -0.42 -20.23
CA LEU A 32 6.15 0.69 -19.70
C LEU A 32 6.01 0.79 -18.18
N MET A 33 4.81 0.58 -17.65
CA MET A 33 4.56 0.50 -16.21
C MET A 33 5.31 -0.65 -15.57
N LYS A 34 5.26 -1.84 -16.17
CA LYS A 34 6.01 -3.00 -15.67
C LYS A 34 7.52 -2.74 -15.66
N LYS A 35 8.09 -2.05 -16.65
CA LYS A 35 9.51 -1.67 -16.67
C LYS A 35 9.88 -0.65 -15.59
N THR A 36 9.01 0.33 -15.34
CA THR A 36 9.24 1.39 -14.35
C THR A 36 9.18 0.83 -12.93
N ASP A 37 8.20 -0.05 -12.65
CA ASP A 37 8.09 -0.76 -11.36
C ASP A 37 9.31 -1.61 -11.08
N ILE A 38 9.82 -2.31 -12.10
CA ILE A 38 11.05 -3.10 -11.98
C ILE A 38 12.25 -2.19 -11.67
N SER A 39 12.36 -1.02 -12.31
CA SER A 39 13.46 -0.07 -12.09
C SER A 39 13.43 0.59 -10.71
N ILE A 40 12.25 0.90 -10.19
CA ILE A 40 12.09 1.46 -8.84
C ILE A 40 12.38 0.39 -7.81
N ALA A 41 11.79 -0.81 -7.96
CA ALA A 41 12.04 -1.93 -7.07
C ALA A 41 13.53 -2.31 -7.04
N SER A 42 14.23 -2.30 -8.20
CA SER A 42 15.67 -2.56 -8.23
C SER A 42 16.47 -1.49 -7.51
N SER A 43 16.08 -0.21 -7.64
CA SER A 43 16.76 0.90 -6.94
C SER A 43 16.58 0.81 -5.43
N LEU A 44 15.36 0.53 -4.96
CA LEU A 44 15.08 0.33 -3.53
C LEU A 44 15.81 -0.89 -2.96
N LEU A 45 15.90 -1.96 -3.74
CA LEU A 45 16.67 -3.16 -3.40
C LEU A 45 18.15 -2.83 -3.22
N SER A 46 18.73 -2.09 -4.17
CA SER A 46 20.13 -1.63 -4.08
C SER A 46 20.37 -0.75 -2.85
N CYS A 47 19.46 0.15 -2.49
CA CYS A 47 19.60 0.96 -1.28
C CYS A 47 19.66 0.11 -0.01
N ALA A 48 18.78 -0.89 0.13
CA ALA A 48 18.79 -1.80 1.27
C ALA A 48 20.05 -2.68 1.31
N ASP A 49 20.50 -3.15 0.14
CA ASP A 49 21.73 -3.95 0.02
C ASP A 49 22.98 -3.13 0.39
N SER A 50 23.11 -1.90 -0.11
CA SER A 50 24.22 -1.02 0.27
C SER A 50 24.24 -0.69 1.76
N ALA A 51 23.08 -0.49 2.40
CA ALA A 51 23.03 -0.27 3.84
C ALA A 51 23.49 -1.51 4.63
N LEU A 52 23.11 -2.71 4.19
CA LEU A 52 23.56 -3.97 4.78
C LEU A 52 25.05 -4.22 4.57
N GLU A 53 25.59 -3.86 3.42
CA GLU A 53 27.04 -3.94 3.16
C GLU A 53 27.81 -2.99 4.08
N LEU A 54 27.31 -1.78 4.29
CA LEU A 54 27.91 -0.81 5.22
C LEU A 54 27.81 -1.26 6.68
N ASP A 55 26.74 -1.95 7.06
CA ASP A 55 26.54 -2.51 8.40
C ASP A 55 27.64 -3.50 8.80
N VAL A 56 28.27 -4.19 7.83
CA VAL A 56 29.43 -5.08 8.08
C VAL A 56 30.62 -4.30 8.65
N PHE A 57 30.72 -3.00 8.34
CA PHE A 57 31.85 -2.16 8.74
C PHE A 57 31.56 -1.29 9.98
N ASP A 58 30.31 -1.15 10.43
CA ASP A 58 29.91 -0.21 11.51
C ASP A 58 28.76 -0.77 12.40
N ASP A 59 28.99 -1.95 13.00
CA ASP A 59 28.14 -2.57 14.04
C ASP A 59 26.62 -2.56 13.78
N GLY A 60 26.18 -2.67 12.51
CA GLY A 60 24.75 -2.76 12.18
C GLY A 60 23.93 -1.46 12.29
N SER A 61 24.59 -0.29 12.26
CA SER A 61 23.94 1.00 12.53
C SER A 61 23.25 1.64 11.31
N TYR A 62 23.72 1.38 10.09
CA TYR A 62 23.24 2.01 8.86
C TYR A 62 21.85 1.57 8.45
N LEU A 63 21.53 0.27 8.51
CA LEU A 63 20.18 -0.17 8.15
C LEU A 63 19.15 0.36 9.14
N SER A 64 19.48 0.37 10.43
CA SER A 64 18.63 0.95 11.48
C SER A 64 18.40 2.45 11.25
N ARG A 65 19.45 3.19 10.86
CA ARG A 65 19.34 4.61 10.46
C ARG A 65 18.50 4.80 9.20
N LEU A 66 18.63 3.92 8.21
CA LEU A 66 17.83 3.96 6.98
C LEU A 66 16.34 3.74 7.29
N GLN A 67 16.02 2.77 8.14
CA GLN A 67 14.65 2.51 8.58
C GLN A 67 14.07 3.70 9.36
N ALA A 68 14.83 4.24 10.31
CA ALA A 68 14.43 5.42 11.08
C ALA A 68 14.24 6.66 10.18
N PHE A 69 15.12 6.86 9.20
CA PHE A 69 15.00 7.92 8.21
C PHE A 69 13.73 7.75 7.36
N ALA A 70 13.49 6.55 6.81
CA ALA A 70 12.31 6.29 5.99
C ALA A 70 11.00 6.53 6.77
N LEU A 71 10.92 6.06 8.02
CA LEU A 71 9.80 6.32 8.92
C LEU A 71 9.60 7.83 9.16
N SER A 72 10.68 8.55 9.52
CA SER A 72 10.62 10.01 9.73
C SER A 72 10.17 10.78 8.49
N GLN A 73 10.61 10.35 7.30
CA GLN A 73 10.16 10.94 6.04
C GLN A 73 8.69 10.63 5.77
N MET A 74 8.20 9.43 6.09
CA MET A 74 6.79 9.09 5.96
C MET A 74 5.92 9.96 6.88
N GLU A 75 6.31 10.15 8.14
CA GLU A 75 5.60 11.06 9.06
C GLU A 75 5.59 12.50 8.57
N THR A 76 6.74 12.99 8.10
CA THR A 76 6.85 14.35 7.54
C THR A 76 5.94 14.54 6.33
N LEU A 77 5.89 13.55 5.44
CA LEU A 77 5.02 13.54 4.27
C LEU A 77 3.54 13.47 4.67
N PHE A 78 3.20 12.65 5.65
CA PHE A 78 1.84 12.57 6.18
C PHE A 78 1.40 13.91 6.78
N ALA A 79 2.25 14.58 7.55
CA ALA A 79 1.95 15.89 8.15
C ALA A 79 1.74 17.01 7.11
N GLN A 80 2.26 16.87 5.90
CA GLN A 80 2.02 17.81 4.79
C GLN A 80 0.62 17.63 4.16
N LEU A 81 -0.07 16.54 4.46
CA LEU A 81 -1.41 16.29 3.95
C LEU A 81 -2.43 17.13 4.73
N GLN A 82 -3.31 17.82 4.01
CA GLN A 82 -4.44 18.52 4.64
C GLN A 82 -5.41 17.51 5.23
N LEU A 83 -5.99 17.82 6.39
CA LEU A 83 -6.99 16.97 7.05
C LEU A 83 -8.16 16.63 6.11
N ARG A 84 -8.59 17.60 5.30
CA ARG A 84 -9.60 17.41 4.25
C ARG A 84 -8.92 17.30 2.90
N VAL A 85 -9.21 16.23 2.18
CA VAL A 85 -8.79 16.06 0.78
C VAL A 85 -9.52 17.11 -0.07
N GLN A 86 -8.77 17.84 -0.88
CA GLN A 86 -9.34 18.91 -1.73
C GLN A 86 -10.21 18.36 -2.86
N ASP A 87 -9.87 17.18 -3.36
CA ASP A 87 -10.56 16.53 -4.47
C ASP A 87 -11.17 15.21 -4.02
N THR A 88 -12.43 15.27 -3.61
CA THR A 88 -13.17 14.09 -3.11
C THR A 88 -13.61 13.16 -4.23
N SER A 89 -13.51 13.56 -5.50
CA SER A 89 -13.92 12.72 -6.64
C SER A 89 -13.06 11.48 -6.83
N PHE A 90 -11.88 11.46 -6.19
CA PHE A 90 -10.93 10.35 -6.19
C PHE A 90 -10.88 9.58 -4.86
N LEU A 91 -11.85 9.77 -3.97
CA LEU A 91 -11.99 9.03 -2.72
C LEU A 91 -13.02 7.89 -2.82
N PRO A 92 -12.83 6.77 -2.09
CA PRO A 92 -11.65 6.45 -1.27
C PRO A 92 -10.45 6.04 -2.14
N ARG A 93 -9.25 6.54 -1.82
CA ARG A 93 -8.03 6.10 -2.50
C ARG A 93 -7.67 4.66 -2.11
N PRO A 94 -7.02 3.90 -3.00
CA PRO A 94 -6.39 2.64 -2.61
C PRO A 94 -5.42 2.87 -1.44
N PRO A 95 -5.35 1.96 -0.47
CA PRO A 95 -4.39 2.04 0.62
C PRO A 95 -2.96 2.23 0.09
N VAL A 96 -2.12 2.95 0.84
CA VAL A 96 -0.75 3.30 0.42
C VAL A 96 0.08 2.07 0.02
N TYR A 97 -0.19 0.89 0.58
CA TYR A 97 0.51 -0.35 0.23
C TYR A 97 0.06 -0.96 -1.12
N CYS A 98 -1.11 -0.59 -1.62
CA CYS A 98 -1.56 -0.96 -2.96
C CYS A 98 -0.87 -0.08 -4.01
N ALA A 99 -0.35 -0.68 -5.08
CA ALA A 99 0.42 0.01 -6.11
C ALA A 99 -0.30 1.25 -6.64
N GLN A 100 0.24 2.43 -6.36
CA GLN A 100 -0.23 3.69 -6.92
C GLN A 100 0.57 4.02 -8.18
N ASN A 101 0.35 3.23 -9.22
CA ASN A 101 0.91 3.55 -10.53
C ASN A 101 -0.16 4.28 -11.34
N THR A 102 -0.26 5.60 -11.16
CA THR A 102 -0.99 6.45 -12.09
C THR A 102 -0.29 7.80 -12.16
N ARG A 103 0.47 8.02 -13.24
CA ARG A 103 0.85 9.35 -13.79
C ARG A 103 0.75 10.49 -12.77
N ALA A 104 1.63 10.46 -11.76
CA ALA A 104 1.52 11.24 -10.52
C ALA A 104 1.86 12.73 -10.69
N GLU A 105 1.32 13.37 -11.73
CA GLU A 105 1.67 14.75 -12.08
C GLU A 105 0.57 15.77 -11.78
N GLN A 106 -0.64 15.36 -11.37
CA GLN A 106 -1.78 16.30 -11.32
C GLN A 106 -2.04 16.92 -9.93
N SER A 107 -1.73 16.25 -8.81
CA SER A 107 -1.96 16.84 -7.47
C SER A 107 -0.80 16.63 -6.48
N LEU A 108 -0.64 17.57 -5.55
CA LEU A 108 0.35 17.48 -4.46
C LEU A 108 0.10 16.23 -3.60
N GLU A 109 -1.16 15.93 -3.29
CA GLU A 109 -1.51 14.77 -2.47
C GLU A 109 -1.10 13.45 -3.12
N LEU A 110 -1.37 13.27 -4.42
CA LEU A 110 -0.98 12.03 -5.12
C LEU A 110 0.56 11.85 -5.15
N ARG A 111 1.32 12.94 -5.27
CA ARG A 111 2.78 12.89 -5.16
C ARG A 111 3.24 12.48 -3.76
N ILE A 112 2.56 12.98 -2.72
CA ILE A 112 2.84 12.59 -1.34
C ILE A 112 2.54 11.10 -1.13
N PHE A 113 1.37 10.61 -1.55
CA PHE A 113 1.02 9.19 -1.41
C PHE A 113 1.99 8.27 -2.18
N ALA A 114 2.41 8.66 -3.38
CA ALA A 114 3.42 7.91 -4.13
C ALA A 114 4.75 7.84 -3.37
N LYS A 115 5.19 8.94 -2.75
CA LYS A 115 6.41 8.94 -1.91
C LYS A 115 6.24 8.07 -0.65
N LEU A 116 5.07 8.13 0.01
CA LEU A 116 4.75 7.25 1.14
C LEU A 116 4.84 5.77 0.72
N HIS A 117 4.32 5.42 -0.46
CA HIS A 117 4.43 4.07 -1.01
C HIS A 117 5.89 3.64 -1.21
N LEU A 118 6.74 4.52 -1.75
CA LEU A 118 8.17 4.22 -1.96
C LEU A 118 8.91 3.94 -0.65
N TYR A 119 8.72 4.77 0.38
CA TYR A 119 9.33 4.55 1.68
C TYR A 119 8.79 3.29 2.37
N LEU A 120 7.49 3.01 2.23
CA LEU A 120 6.91 1.75 2.68
C LEU A 120 7.59 0.55 2.01
N GLN A 121 7.76 0.57 0.68
CA GLN A 121 8.45 -0.51 -0.03
C GLN A 121 9.89 -0.67 0.46
N LEU A 122 10.61 0.43 0.68
CA LEU A 122 11.97 0.40 1.24
C LEU A 122 12.00 -0.29 2.62
N LEU A 123 11.07 0.06 3.51
CA LEU A 123 10.95 -0.54 4.83
C LEU A 123 10.67 -2.05 4.74
N LEU A 124 9.68 -2.47 3.93
CA LEU A 124 9.35 -3.89 3.77
C LEU A 124 10.51 -4.70 3.15
N ILE A 125 11.21 -4.15 2.15
CA ILE A 125 12.40 -4.77 1.56
C ILE A 125 13.52 -4.90 2.61
N SER A 126 13.75 -3.87 3.43
CA SER A 126 14.76 -3.90 4.49
C SER A 126 14.48 -5.00 5.53
N LEU A 127 13.20 -5.18 5.90
CA LEU A 127 12.77 -6.25 6.80
C LEU A 127 12.91 -7.64 6.14
N GLN A 128 12.63 -7.74 4.84
CA GLN A 128 12.80 -8.99 4.09
C GLN A 128 14.27 -9.41 4.05
N LYS A 129 15.17 -8.47 3.72
CA LYS A 129 16.61 -8.72 3.59
C LYS A 129 17.25 -9.13 4.91
N THR A 130 16.74 -8.63 6.03
CA THR A 130 17.17 -9.03 7.38
C THR A 130 16.43 -10.23 7.94
N ASN A 131 15.52 -10.85 7.17
CA ASN A 131 14.67 -11.95 7.62
C ASN A 131 13.87 -11.61 8.91
N ARG A 132 13.48 -10.35 9.07
CA ARG A 132 12.77 -9.82 10.25
C ARG A 132 11.26 -9.68 10.06
N ILE A 133 10.72 -9.94 8.86
CA ILE A 133 9.28 -9.79 8.58
C ILE A 133 8.42 -10.59 9.55
N SER A 134 8.72 -11.87 9.79
CA SER A 134 7.96 -12.73 10.71
C SER A 134 7.91 -12.17 12.12
N ILE A 135 9.07 -11.72 12.62
CA ILE A 135 9.22 -11.13 13.95
C ILE A 135 8.38 -9.85 14.05
N GLU A 136 8.40 -9.01 13.02
CA GLU A 136 7.61 -7.79 12.99
C GLU A 136 6.11 -8.06 12.88
N ILE A 137 5.67 -9.07 12.11
CA ILE A 137 4.27 -9.49 12.06
C ILE A 137 3.81 -9.98 13.44
N ASN A 138 4.62 -10.80 14.12
CA ASN A 138 4.32 -11.24 15.48
C ASN A 138 4.23 -10.06 16.46
N ARG A 139 5.11 -9.05 16.32
CA ARG A 139 5.04 -7.81 17.12
C ARG A 139 3.74 -7.03 16.87
N VAL A 140 3.27 -6.96 15.63
CA VAL A 140 1.96 -6.37 15.30
C VAL A 140 0.85 -7.16 15.99
N HIS A 141 0.84 -8.49 15.90
CA HIS A 141 -0.15 -9.30 16.61
C HIS A 141 -0.13 -9.09 18.13
N SER A 142 1.06 -8.99 18.73
CA SER A 142 1.19 -8.66 20.15
C SER A 142 0.65 -7.27 20.48
N ALA A 143 0.85 -6.27 19.61
CA ALA A 143 0.33 -4.90 19.82
C ALA A 143 -1.20 -4.83 19.75
N LEU A 144 -1.81 -5.74 18.98
CA LEU A 144 -3.25 -5.86 18.85
C LEU A 144 -3.89 -6.70 19.96
N SER A 145 -3.09 -7.43 20.75
CA SER A 145 -3.58 -8.21 21.89
C SER A 145 -3.68 -7.32 23.15
N GLU A 146 -4.63 -7.63 24.03
CA GLU A 146 -4.83 -6.92 25.31
C GLU A 146 -3.67 -7.13 26.31
N ASP A 147 -2.76 -8.07 26.03
CA ASP A 147 -1.60 -8.42 26.87
C ASP A 147 -0.40 -7.44 26.77
N ALA A 148 -0.60 -6.22 26.27
CA ALA A 148 0.47 -5.23 25.98
C ALA A 148 1.16 -4.61 27.22
N ASN A 149 1.21 -5.31 28.35
CA ASN A 149 1.93 -4.90 29.56
C ASN A 149 3.45 -5.14 29.50
N THR A 150 3.96 -5.72 28.41
CA THR A 150 5.40 -5.90 28.22
C THR A 150 5.98 -4.71 27.47
N LYS A 151 7.18 -4.27 27.86
CA LYS A 151 7.95 -3.22 27.17
C LYS A 151 8.04 -3.56 25.68
N GLN A 152 7.12 -3.03 24.89
CA GLN A 152 7.02 -3.39 23.49
C GLN A 152 8.12 -2.64 22.75
N SER A 153 9.12 -3.38 22.27
CA SER A 153 10.19 -2.83 21.45
C SER A 153 9.59 -2.11 20.23
N HIS A 154 10.08 -0.92 19.91
CA HIS A 154 9.69 -0.16 18.71
C HIS A 154 9.66 -1.07 17.47
N SER A 155 8.45 -1.33 16.96
CA SER A 155 8.21 -2.16 15.80
C SER A 155 8.03 -1.26 14.58
N VAL A 156 8.92 -1.40 13.61
CA VAL A 156 8.85 -0.68 12.33
C VAL A 156 7.52 -0.96 11.65
N LEU A 157 7.08 -2.21 11.66
CA LEU A 157 5.85 -2.59 10.98
C LEU A 157 4.59 -2.07 11.68
N THR A 158 4.62 -1.97 13.01
CA THR A 158 3.53 -1.38 13.78
C THR A 158 3.39 0.10 13.48
N GLN A 159 4.49 0.85 13.44
CA GLN A 159 4.48 2.28 13.07
C GLN A 159 3.97 2.48 11.65
N VAL A 160 4.43 1.65 10.71
CA VAL A 160 3.93 1.66 9.33
C VAL A 160 2.43 1.38 9.28
N LEU A 161 1.93 0.38 10.02
CA LEU A 161 0.52 0.05 10.07
C LEU A 161 -0.30 1.24 10.60
N VAL A 162 0.14 1.89 11.67
CA VAL A 162 -0.49 3.10 12.20
C VAL A 162 -0.56 4.18 11.13
N LEU A 163 0.54 4.44 10.41
CA LEU A 163 0.54 5.44 9.34
C LEU A 163 -0.40 5.08 8.19
N VAL A 164 -0.46 3.81 7.80
CA VAL A 164 -1.42 3.32 6.81
C VAL A 164 -2.86 3.57 7.29
N LEU A 165 -3.18 3.24 8.54
CA LEU A 165 -4.50 3.51 9.11
C LEU A 165 -4.79 5.01 9.16
N ARG A 166 -3.83 5.85 9.57
CA ARG A 166 -3.93 7.31 9.55
C ARG A 166 -4.33 7.81 8.15
N THR A 167 -3.70 7.30 7.09
CA THR A 167 -4.06 7.69 5.71
C THR A 167 -5.47 7.25 5.31
N ILE A 168 -5.89 6.03 5.69
CA ILE A 168 -7.23 5.52 5.39
C ILE A 168 -8.30 6.35 6.11
N TYR A 169 -8.14 6.60 7.42
CA TYR A 169 -9.13 7.32 8.22
C TYR A 169 -9.19 8.81 7.90
N ARG A 170 -8.08 9.41 7.48
CA ARG A 170 -8.07 10.77 6.92
C ARG A 170 -8.96 10.87 5.68
N ASP A 171 -8.80 9.92 4.75
CA ASP A 171 -9.58 9.89 3.51
C ASP A 171 -11.06 9.58 3.79
N GLN A 172 -11.35 8.63 4.68
CA GLN A 172 -12.72 8.35 5.13
C GLN A 172 -13.37 9.56 5.80
N PHE A 173 -12.65 10.28 6.65
CA PHE A 173 -13.15 11.49 7.31
C PHE A 173 -13.48 12.58 6.28
N SER A 174 -12.57 12.80 5.32
CA SER A 174 -12.79 13.76 4.22
C SER A 174 -14.05 13.44 3.42
N LEU A 175 -14.23 12.17 3.07
CA LEU A 175 -15.41 11.69 2.35
C LEU A 175 -16.69 11.86 3.19
N ALA A 176 -16.66 11.44 4.46
CA ALA A 176 -17.80 11.52 5.36
C ALA A 176 -18.29 12.96 5.57
N VAL A 177 -17.37 13.92 5.69
CA VAL A 177 -17.69 15.34 5.80
C VAL A 177 -18.27 15.88 4.50
N ALA A 178 -17.69 15.54 3.34
CA ALA A 178 -18.18 16.02 2.05
C ALA A 178 -19.58 15.50 1.71
N GLU A 179 -19.88 14.27 2.12
CA GLU A 179 -21.18 13.61 1.89
C GLU A 179 -22.20 13.89 3.01
N ASN A 180 -21.87 14.67 4.04
CA ASN A 180 -22.70 14.91 5.23
C ASN A 180 -23.21 13.61 5.89
N ARG A 181 -22.34 12.59 5.99
CA ARG A 181 -22.71 11.30 6.58
C ARG A 181 -22.94 11.43 8.09
N SER A 182 -23.88 10.63 8.61
CA SER A 182 -24.20 10.62 10.04
C SER A 182 -23.10 10.02 10.92
N ASP A 183 -22.16 9.28 10.33
CA ASP A 183 -21.08 8.59 11.05
C ASP A 183 -19.78 9.40 11.16
N VAL A 184 -19.78 10.68 10.75
CA VAL A 184 -18.64 11.60 10.90
C VAL A 184 -18.04 11.59 12.32
N PRO A 185 -18.83 11.65 13.43
CA PRO A 185 -18.26 11.60 14.78
C PRO A 185 -17.47 10.33 15.06
N THR A 186 -17.97 9.18 14.58
CA THR A 186 -17.34 7.87 14.75
C THR A 186 -16.03 7.78 13.96
N VAL A 187 -16.02 8.23 12.70
CA VAL A 187 -14.81 8.25 11.87
C VAL A 187 -13.77 9.21 12.45
N ALA A 188 -14.20 10.38 12.94
CA ALA A 188 -13.32 11.34 13.60
C ALA A 188 -12.70 10.77 14.89
N ALA A 189 -13.47 10.06 15.72
CA ALA A 189 -12.95 9.43 16.93
C ALA A 189 -11.86 8.39 16.62
N LYS A 190 -12.07 7.54 15.61
CA LYS A 190 -11.08 6.58 15.14
C LYS A 190 -9.83 7.28 14.61
N TYR A 191 -9.99 8.29 13.76
CA TYR A 191 -8.85 9.05 13.25
C TYR A 191 -8.06 9.73 14.36
N ASN A 192 -8.75 10.37 15.31
CA ASN A 192 -8.14 11.04 16.46
C ASN A 192 -7.37 10.06 17.35
N ALA A 193 -7.85 8.83 17.53
CA ALA A 193 -7.13 7.80 18.27
C ALA A 193 -5.77 7.45 17.64
N LEU A 194 -5.63 7.62 16.32
CA LEU A 194 -4.42 7.32 15.56
C LEU A 194 -3.44 8.50 15.47
N ILE A 195 -3.83 9.74 15.80
CA ILE A 195 -2.97 10.94 15.70
C ILE A 195 -2.62 11.54 17.07
N ARG A 196 -2.73 10.73 18.13
CA ARG A 196 -2.43 11.15 19.51
C ARG A 196 -0.93 11.24 19.75
N ASP A 197 -0.41 12.46 19.76
CA ASP A 197 1.02 12.76 19.96
C ASP A 197 1.52 12.43 21.38
N ASP A 198 0.64 12.18 22.35
CA ASP A 198 0.97 11.87 23.74
C ASP A 198 1.27 10.38 24.00
N ILE A 199 1.09 9.53 22.99
CA ILE A 199 1.15 8.08 23.11
C ILE A 199 2.11 7.52 22.04
N ASP A 200 2.99 6.61 22.45
CA ASP A 200 3.85 5.83 21.55
C ASP A 200 3.00 5.13 20.47
N ASP A 201 3.44 5.12 19.21
CA ASP A 201 2.67 4.58 18.06
C ASP A 201 2.17 3.14 18.32
N ALA A 202 2.98 2.30 18.97
CA ALA A 202 2.57 0.94 19.32
C ALA A 202 1.37 0.90 20.30
N LYS A 203 1.24 1.92 21.14
CA LYS A 203 0.15 2.10 22.09
C LYS A 203 -1.04 2.83 21.47
N GLN A 204 -0.88 3.53 20.34
CA GLN A 204 -2.00 4.19 19.65
C GLN A 204 -2.97 3.19 19.01
N LEU A 205 -2.51 1.98 18.69
CA LEU A 205 -3.39 0.93 18.15
C LEU A 205 -4.45 0.48 19.17
N GLN A 206 -4.16 0.47 20.48
CA GLN A 206 -5.11 0.01 21.49
C GLN A 206 -6.37 0.90 21.58
N PRO A 207 -6.27 2.23 21.79
CA PRO A 207 -7.44 3.11 21.76
C PRO A 207 -8.21 3.06 20.44
N TRP A 208 -7.51 2.85 19.32
CA TRP A 208 -8.18 2.66 18.04
C TRP A 208 -8.94 1.33 17.97
N MET A 209 -8.37 0.24 18.47
CA MET A 209 -8.97 -1.10 18.51
C MET A 209 -10.24 -1.16 19.36
N GLU A 210 -10.32 -0.37 20.42
CA GLU A 210 -11.52 -0.20 21.26
C GLU A 210 -12.68 0.45 20.49
N LEU A 211 -12.37 1.32 19.51
CA LEU A 211 -13.34 2.02 18.67
C LEU A 211 -13.62 1.29 17.35
N ALA A 212 -12.76 0.36 16.96
CA ALA A 212 -12.79 -0.33 15.67
C ALA A 212 -13.89 -1.40 15.62
N SER A 213 -14.73 -1.32 14.59
CA SER A 213 -15.64 -2.39 14.19
C SER A 213 -14.91 -3.52 13.45
N GLU A 214 -15.61 -4.63 13.20
CA GLU A 214 -15.06 -5.75 12.42
C GLU A 214 -14.59 -5.33 11.03
N ASN A 215 -15.33 -4.41 10.37
CA ASN A 215 -14.95 -3.87 9.06
C ASN A 215 -13.67 -3.02 9.12
N ASP A 216 -13.42 -2.34 10.24
CA ASP A 216 -12.20 -1.55 10.43
C ASP A 216 -10.99 -2.49 10.59
N ARG A 217 -11.16 -3.58 11.35
CA ARG A 217 -10.13 -4.60 11.58
C ARG A 217 -9.72 -5.32 10.29
N GLU A 218 -10.63 -5.42 9.32
CA GLU A 218 -10.32 -5.95 8.00
C GLU A 218 -9.25 -5.12 7.25
N HIS A 219 -9.06 -3.82 7.55
CA HIS A 219 -7.93 -3.06 7.01
C HIS A 219 -6.57 -3.60 7.48
N ILE A 220 -6.48 -4.03 8.75
CA ILE A 220 -5.28 -4.66 9.30
C ILE A 220 -5.04 -5.99 8.62
N ASN A 221 -6.09 -6.82 8.49
CA ASN A 221 -6.00 -8.12 7.84
C ASN A 221 -5.49 -8.00 6.40
N ARG A 222 -6.06 -7.06 5.62
CA ARG A 222 -5.60 -6.79 4.24
C ARG A 222 -4.16 -6.34 4.17
N PHE A 223 -3.70 -5.54 5.12
CA PHE A 223 -2.30 -5.12 5.18
C PHE A 223 -1.37 -6.30 5.47
N LEU A 224 -1.70 -7.15 6.44
CA LEU A 224 -0.93 -8.34 6.78
C LEU A 224 -0.90 -9.35 5.63
N VAL A 225 -2.05 -9.62 5.01
CA VAL A 225 -2.14 -10.47 3.81
C VAL A 225 -1.24 -9.93 2.71
N PHE A 226 -1.33 -8.63 2.40
CA PHE A 226 -0.47 -7.98 1.40
C PHE A 226 1.02 -8.25 1.66
N ILE A 227 1.48 -8.10 2.91
CA ILE A 227 2.88 -8.33 3.27
C ILE A 227 3.25 -9.81 3.06
N THR A 228 2.43 -10.73 3.57
CA THR A 228 2.71 -12.17 3.49
C THR A 228 2.76 -12.69 2.05
N GLU A 229 1.93 -12.13 1.15
CA GLU A 229 1.91 -12.52 -0.26
C GLU A 229 3.09 -11.93 -1.06
N ARG A 230 3.47 -10.67 -0.77
CA ARG A 230 4.50 -9.94 -1.53
C ARG A 230 5.92 -10.21 -1.03
N PHE A 231 6.05 -10.53 0.24
CA PHE A 231 7.32 -10.81 0.89
C PHE A 231 7.27 -12.19 1.54
N PRO A 232 7.05 -13.25 0.72
CA PRO A 232 6.97 -14.60 1.24
C PRO A 232 8.30 -14.91 1.92
N GLU A 233 8.19 -15.48 3.12
CA GLU A 233 9.36 -15.94 3.83
C GLU A 233 10.07 -17.00 2.98
N ARG A 234 11.41 -17.02 3.00
CA ARG A 234 12.13 -18.25 2.65
C ARG A 234 12.02 -19.22 3.83
N VAL A 235 10.82 -19.72 4.14
CA VAL A 235 10.62 -20.54 5.34
C VAL A 235 10.54 -22.01 5.01
N SER A 236 11.65 -22.68 5.29
CA SER A 236 11.62 -23.99 5.90
C SER A 236 10.94 -23.83 7.27
N THR A 237 9.67 -24.20 7.33
CA THR A 237 8.95 -24.61 8.55
C THR A 237 8.57 -23.49 9.54
N LEU A 238 7.39 -22.87 9.39
CA LEU A 238 6.59 -22.29 10.49
C LEU A 238 5.09 -22.15 10.15
N ILE A 239 4.54 -23.08 9.37
CA ILE A 239 3.09 -23.26 9.23
C ILE A 239 2.61 -24.10 10.43
N SER A 240 2.35 -23.47 11.57
CA SER A 240 1.55 -24.14 12.62
C SER A 240 0.80 -23.18 13.54
N ILE A 241 1.26 -21.95 13.75
CA ILE A 241 0.66 -21.09 14.78
C ILE A 241 -0.57 -20.30 14.29
N SER A 242 -0.69 -20.07 12.98
CA SER A 242 -1.83 -19.31 12.41
C SER A 242 -3.19 -20.03 12.50
N LYS A 243 -3.22 -21.35 12.75
CA LYS A 243 -4.49 -22.10 12.87
C LYS A 243 -5.13 -22.01 14.26
N HIS A 244 -4.41 -21.73 15.33
CA HIS A 244 -4.99 -21.84 16.67
C HIS A 244 -5.64 -20.57 17.22
N VAL A 245 -5.32 -19.38 16.69
CA VAL A 245 -5.94 -18.13 17.16
C VAL A 245 -7.18 -17.76 16.32
N ILE A 246 -7.29 -18.23 15.08
CA ILE A 246 -8.38 -17.85 14.14
C ILE A 246 -9.60 -18.80 14.21
N LEU A 247 -9.48 -19.98 14.82
CA LEU A 247 -10.54 -21.01 14.80
C LEU A 247 -11.64 -20.90 15.86
N ARG A 248 -11.79 -19.76 16.56
CA ARG A 248 -12.89 -19.56 17.52
C ARG A 248 -13.97 -18.56 17.10
N GLY A 249 -14.16 -18.28 15.80
CA GLY A 249 -15.31 -17.44 15.46
C GLY A 249 -15.70 -17.13 14.02
N ILE A 250 -15.11 -17.72 12.97
CA ILE A 250 -15.55 -17.40 11.59
C ILE A 250 -15.67 -18.68 10.75
N PRO A 251 -16.84 -18.97 10.15
CA PRO A 251 -16.99 -20.08 9.21
C PRO A 251 -16.23 -19.77 7.91
N VAL A 252 -15.54 -20.79 7.42
CA VAL A 252 -14.82 -20.82 6.15
C VAL A 252 -15.76 -20.39 5.02
N PHE A 253 -15.56 -19.18 4.47
CA PHE A 253 -16.15 -18.82 3.18
C PHE A 253 -15.16 -19.08 2.05
N ASN A 254 -15.63 -19.93 1.14
CA ASN A 254 -14.97 -20.41 -0.05
C ASN A 254 -14.48 -19.28 -0.97
N ARG A 255 -13.36 -19.57 -1.64
CA ARG A 255 -12.86 -18.89 -2.84
C ARG A 255 -13.98 -18.54 -3.81
N VAL A 256 -14.19 -17.25 -4.05
CA VAL A 256 -14.76 -16.73 -5.31
C VAL A 256 -14.11 -15.38 -5.63
N CYS A 257 -13.30 -15.37 -6.69
CA CYS A 257 -12.94 -14.27 -7.61
C CYS A 257 -11.67 -14.74 -8.36
N CYS A 258 -11.58 -14.92 -9.68
CA CYS A 258 -12.45 -14.60 -10.81
C CYS A 258 -12.35 -15.73 -11.85
N ARG A 259 -13.49 -16.29 -12.24
CA ARG A 259 -13.68 -16.92 -13.56
C ARG A 259 -14.08 -15.79 -14.50
N ASN A 260 -13.37 -15.64 -15.61
CA ASN A 260 -13.89 -14.94 -16.77
C ASN A 260 -14.35 -16.02 -17.76
N ASP A 261 -15.66 -16.14 -17.93
CA ASP A 261 -16.26 -16.81 -19.06
C ASP A 261 -16.43 -15.80 -20.20
N ALA A 262 -15.79 -16.09 -21.33
CA ALA A 262 -16.29 -15.91 -22.70
C ALA A 262 -15.31 -16.61 -23.65
#